data_AF-A0A1L9P7E0-F1
#
_entry.id   AF-A0A1L9P7E0-F1
#
_cell.length_a   1.000
_cell.length_b   1.000
_cell.length_c   1.000
_cell.angle_alpha   90.00
_cell.angle_beta   90.00
_cell.angle_gamma   90.00
#
_symmetry.space_group_name_H-M   'P 1'
#
loop_
_entity.id
_entity.type
_entity.pdbx_description
1 polymer ?
#
loop_
_entity_poly.entity_id
_entity_poly.type
_entity_poly.pdbx_seq_one_letter_code
_entity_poly.pdbx_strand_id
1 'polypeptide(L)'
;MSEFPSIQPAFTIKIALDPALAVGSASRGATLQVIPFSSGTFKSAEGFSPSLDAEIVGVGNDYIHADPDGSRLRLDAHGTIKTQDGALIYVNYTGVVSVGEAETNILTGKTTEGATPFGNSFTHVTFETGHERYKDLENRVFVGKGRFVAENGKPLSVEYRVGQVVHA
;
A
#
# COMPACT_ATOMS: atom_id res chain seq x y z
N MET A 1 26.16 -1.43 19.30
CA MET A 1 25.36 -1.35 18.06
C MET A 1 24.03 -2.05 18.34
N SER A 2 22.92 -1.53 17.83
CA SER A 2 21.61 -2.18 18.01
C SER A 2 21.64 -3.55 17.33
N GLU A 3 21.18 -4.61 18.01
CA GLU A 3 21.03 -5.96 17.42
C GLU A 3 19.80 -6.05 16.49
N PHE A 4 19.09 -4.95 16.27
CA PHE A 4 17.93 -4.86 15.40
C PHE A 4 18.31 -4.35 14.00
N PRO A 5 17.55 -4.73 12.96
CA PRO A 5 17.76 -4.24 11.61
C PRO A 5 17.45 -2.73 11.50
N SER A 6 18.07 -2.09 10.52
CA SER A 6 17.82 -0.70 10.14
C SER A 6 16.88 -0.61 8.94
N ILE A 7 16.31 0.57 8.68
CA ILE A 7 15.44 0.82 7.53
C ILE A 7 16.01 1.97 6.71
N GLN A 8 16.29 1.71 5.43
CA GLN A 8 16.65 2.75 4.46
C GLN A 8 15.43 3.15 3.61
N PRO A 9 15.20 4.44 3.31
CA PRO A 9 14.12 4.85 2.41
C PRO A 9 14.23 4.17 1.04
N ALA A 10 13.11 3.66 0.52
CA ALA A 10 13.08 2.94 -0.76
C ALA A 10 12.06 3.54 -1.74
N PHE A 11 10.79 3.65 -1.35
CA PHE A 11 9.73 4.10 -2.27
C PHE A 11 8.72 5.03 -1.61
N THR A 12 8.13 5.89 -2.42
CA THR A 12 6.85 6.54 -2.15
C THR A 12 5.81 5.98 -3.11
N ILE A 13 4.73 5.45 -2.56
CA ILE A 13 3.63 4.85 -3.31
C ILE A 13 2.39 5.70 -3.10
N LYS A 14 1.66 6.01 -4.17
CA LYS A 14 0.36 6.67 -4.12
C LYS A 14 -0.64 5.92 -4.97
N ILE A 15 -1.79 5.57 -4.42
CA ILE A 15 -2.83 4.80 -5.12
C ILE A 15 -4.17 5.50 -4.95
N ALA A 16 -4.88 5.76 -6.04
CA ALA A 16 -6.27 6.20 -5.98
C ALA A 16 -7.18 4.98 -5.92
N LEU A 17 -8.08 4.97 -4.93
CA LEU A 17 -8.97 3.85 -4.65
C LEU A 17 -10.30 4.05 -5.38
N ASP A 18 -10.80 2.98 -5.98
CA ASP A 18 -12.16 2.93 -6.50
C ASP A 18 -13.15 2.60 -5.37
N PRO A 19 -14.47 2.77 -5.59
CA PRO A 19 -15.48 2.47 -4.58
C PRO A 19 -15.40 1.02 -4.07
N ALA A 20 -15.55 0.86 -2.75
CA ALA A 20 -15.52 -0.43 -2.08
C ALA A 20 -16.64 -1.37 -2.56
N LEU A 21 -16.29 -2.63 -2.83
CA LEU A 21 -17.25 -3.70 -3.08
C LEU A 21 -17.46 -4.50 -1.79
N ALA A 22 -18.64 -4.36 -1.19
CA ALA A 22 -18.99 -5.01 0.07
C ALA A 22 -19.36 -6.50 -0.16
N VAL A 23 -18.36 -7.37 -0.20
CA VAL A 23 -18.54 -8.82 -0.44
C VAL A 23 -19.10 -9.54 0.79
N GLY A 24 -18.63 -9.19 1.99
CA GLY A 24 -19.00 -9.88 3.24
C GLY A 24 -18.38 -11.27 3.38
N SER A 25 -18.69 -11.98 4.47
CA SER A 25 -18.27 -13.37 4.66
C SER A 25 -19.25 -14.16 5.52
N ALA A 26 -19.85 -15.21 4.95
CA ALA A 26 -20.72 -16.11 5.69
C ALA A 26 -19.95 -17.02 6.67
N SER A 27 -18.74 -17.45 6.30
CA SER A 27 -17.96 -18.42 7.08
C SER A 27 -17.04 -17.79 8.12
N ARG A 28 -16.55 -16.56 7.88
CA ARG A 28 -15.58 -15.90 8.78
C ARG A 28 -16.22 -14.94 9.78
N GLY A 29 -17.48 -14.56 9.60
CA GLY A 29 -18.18 -13.57 10.43
C GLY A 29 -17.64 -12.13 10.33
N ALA A 30 -16.48 -11.94 9.72
CA ALA A 30 -15.85 -10.66 9.40
C ALA A 30 -16.24 -10.20 7.98
N THR A 31 -16.36 -8.89 7.78
CA THR A 31 -16.67 -8.33 6.46
C THR A 31 -15.43 -8.30 5.57
N LEU A 32 -15.53 -8.93 4.40
CA LEU A 32 -14.61 -8.73 3.29
C LEU A 32 -15.08 -7.52 2.47
N GLN A 33 -14.18 -6.57 2.26
CA GLN A 33 -14.31 -5.52 1.26
C GLN A 33 -13.23 -5.70 0.21
N VAL A 34 -13.63 -5.67 -1.07
CA VAL A 34 -12.67 -5.62 -2.18
C VAL A 34 -12.61 -4.19 -2.68
N ILE A 35 -11.42 -3.59 -2.64
CA ILE A 35 -11.19 -2.23 -3.10
C ILE A 35 -10.39 -2.28 -4.40
N PRO A 36 -11.03 -2.08 -5.56
CA PRO A 36 -10.31 -1.98 -6.81
C PRO A 36 -9.46 -0.70 -6.84
N PHE A 37 -8.40 -0.72 -7.63
CA PHE A 37 -7.66 0.47 -7.99
C PHE A 37 -7.05 0.30 -9.39
N SER A 38 -7.16 1.36 -10.18
CA SER A 38 -6.70 1.39 -11.58
C SER A 38 -5.66 2.47 -11.86
N SER A 39 -5.31 3.28 -10.86
CA SER A 39 -4.30 4.32 -11.00
C SER A 39 -3.47 4.51 -9.74
N GLY A 40 -2.19 4.84 -9.94
CA GLY A 40 -1.23 5.06 -8.87
C GLY A 40 0.19 5.16 -9.39
N THR A 41 1.09 5.60 -8.52
CA THR A 41 2.50 5.82 -8.84
C THR A 41 3.40 5.19 -7.80
N PHE A 42 4.54 4.70 -8.24
CA PHE A 42 5.61 4.15 -7.43
C PHE A 42 6.89 4.89 -7.81
N LYS A 43 7.47 5.61 -6.85
CA LYS A 43 8.68 6.40 -7.07
C LYS A 43 9.74 6.06 -6.04
N SER A 44 10.95 5.80 -6.50
CA SER A 44 12.09 5.56 -5.61
C SER A 44 12.47 6.79 -4.80
N ALA A 45 12.93 6.58 -3.58
CA ALA A 45 13.63 7.59 -2.81
C ALA A 45 14.96 7.95 -3.49
N GLU A 46 15.44 9.16 -3.22
CA GLU A 46 16.76 9.60 -3.69
C GLU A 46 17.85 8.63 -3.22
N GLY A 47 18.71 8.19 -4.13
CA GLY A 47 19.81 7.27 -3.84
C GLY A 47 19.43 5.79 -3.75
N PHE A 48 18.14 5.42 -3.79
CA PHE A 48 17.73 4.01 -3.81
C PHE A 48 18.03 3.37 -5.17
N SER A 49 18.57 2.15 -5.16
CA SER A 49 18.88 1.36 -6.37
C SER A 49 18.33 -0.07 -6.26
N PRO A 50 17.69 -0.62 -7.31
CA PRO A 50 17.45 0.02 -8.61
C PRO A 50 16.44 1.16 -8.51
N SER A 51 16.71 2.26 -9.23
CA SER A 51 15.75 3.35 -9.33
C SER A 51 14.55 2.91 -10.16
N LEU A 52 13.37 3.25 -9.64
CA LEU A 52 12.06 2.87 -10.14
C LEU A 52 11.16 4.10 -10.16
N ASP A 53 10.61 4.39 -11.35
CA ASP A 53 9.51 5.33 -11.59
C ASP A 53 8.50 4.58 -12.44
N ALA A 54 7.33 4.31 -11.86
CA ALA A 54 6.34 3.41 -12.42
C ALA A 54 4.92 3.85 -12.09
N GLU A 55 4.00 3.38 -12.92
CA GLU A 55 2.56 3.62 -12.79
C GLU A 55 1.81 2.31 -12.73
N ILE A 56 0.69 2.29 -12.02
CA ILE A 56 -0.21 1.12 -12.01
C ILE A 56 -0.76 0.91 -13.42
N VAL A 57 -0.79 -0.35 -13.85
CA VAL A 57 -1.41 -0.78 -15.11
C VAL A 57 -2.41 -1.90 -14.86
N GLY A 58 -3.51 -1.90 -15.62
CA GLY A 58 -4.62 -2.81 -15.40
C GLY A 58 -5.41 -2.44 -14.15
N VAL A 59 -5.98 -3.46 -13.49
CA VAL A 59 -6.75 -3.30 -12.26
C VAL A 59 -6.12 -4.14 -11.16
N GLY A 60 -5.74 -3.50 -10.07
CA GLY A 60 -5.38 -4.16 -8.83
C GLY A 60 -6.55 -4.18 -7.86
N ASN A 61 -6.44 -4.99 -6.81
CA ASN A 61 -7.44 -5.09 -5.75
C ASN A 61 -6.77 -5.21 -4.39
N ASP A 62 -7.34 -4.57 -3.37
CA ASP A 62 -7.06 -4.86 -1.96
C ASP A 62 -8.23 -5.64 -1.35
N TYR A 63 -7.93 -6.81 -0.78
CA TYR A 63 -8.87 -7.72 -0.15
C TYR A 63 -8.90 -7.48 1.36
N ILE A 64 -9.60 -6.43 1.76
CA ILE A 64 -9.60 -5.94 3.13
C ILE A 64 -10.55 -6.77 3.98
N HIS A 65 -10.02 -7.36 5.04
CA HIS A 65 -10.81 -8.01 6.08
C HIS A 65 -10.83 -7.14 7.33
N ALA A 66 -12.01 -6.73 7.79
CA ALA A 66 -12.15 -6.08 9.09
C ALA A 66 -12.10 -7.13 10.22
N ASP A 67 -11.37 -6.84 11.29
CA ASP A 67 -11.48 -7.64 12.52
C ASP A 67 -12.93 -7.53 13.06
N PRO A 68 -13.46 -8.53 13.79
CA PRO A 68 -14.87 -8.55 14.22
C PRO A 68 -15.33 -7.34 15.04
N ASP A 69 -14.41 -6.69 15.76
CA ASP A 69 -14.68 -5.47 16.54
C ASP A 69 -14.53 -4.18 15.73
N GLY A 70 -14.14 -4.27 14.44
CA GLY A 70 -13.88 -3.15 13.55
C GLY A 70 -12.63 -2.33 13.89
N SER A 71 -11.85 -2.71 14.91
CA SER A 71 -10.70 -1.94 15.37
C SER A 71 -9.49 -2.02 14.43
N ARG A 72 -9.47 -3.03 13.54
CA ARG A 72 -8.39 -3.23 12.59
C ARG A 72 -8.90 -3.65 11.22
N LEU A 73 -8.16 -3.24 10.20
CA LEU A 73 -8.30 -3.72 8.82
C LEU A 73 -7.06 -4.54 8.47
N ARG A 74 -7.25 -5.70 7.87
CA ARG A 74 -6.19 -6.60 7.37
C ARG A 74 -6.14 -6.47 5.86
N LEU A 75 -5.06 -5.92 5.35
CA LEU A 75 -4.85 -5.63 3.93
C LEU A 75 -4.21 -6.84 3.25
N ASP A 76 -4.61 -7.06 2.00
CA ASP A 76 -3.97 -7.99 1.07
C ASP A 76 -4.17 -7.46 -0.34
N ALA A 77 -3.23 -6.64 -0.77
CA ALA A 77 -3.33 -5.89 -2.00
C ALA A 77 -2.46 -6.49 -3.08
N HIS A 78 -3.01 -6.57 -4.29
CA HIS A 78 -2.38 -7.12 -5.48
C HIS A 78 -2.48 -6.12 -6.61
N GLY A 79 -1.37 -5.81 -7.26
CA GLY A 79 -1.36 -4.91 -8.40
C GLY A 79 -0.18 -5.18 -9.33
N THR A 80 -0.23 -4.56 -10.50
CA THR A 80 0.84 -4.59 -11.49
C THR A 80 1.25 -3.16 -11.81
N ILE A 81 2.54 -2.89 -11.81
CA ILE A 81 3.09 -1.60 -12.21
C ILE A 81 3.92 -1.75 -13.48
N LYS A 82 3.96 -0.69 -14.27
CA LYS A 82 4.83 -0.57 -15.44
C LYS A 82 5.78 0.59 -15.24
N THR A 83 7.07 0.32 -15.36
CA THR A 83 8.12 1.33 -15.26
C THR A 83 8.20 2.17 -16.53
N GLN A 84 8.81 3.35 -16.45
CA GLN A 84 9.07 4.20 -17.64
C GLN A 84 9.94 3.51 -18.70
N ASP A 85 10.81 2.57 -18.31
CA ASP A 85 11.60 1.73 -19.22
C ASP A 85 10.88 0.45 -19.68
N GLY A 86 9.60 0.29 -19.34
CA GLY A 86 8.71 -0.72 -19.91
C GLY A 86 8.68 -2.07 -19.19
N ALA A 87 9.36 -2.22 -18.06
CA ALA A 87 9.29 -3.42 -17.25
C ALA A 87 7.92 -3.54 -16.56
N LEU A 88 7.38 -4.76 -16.51
CA LEU A 88 6.22 -5.09 -15.68
C LEU A 88 6.70 -5.70 -14.37
N ILE A 89 6.14 -5.23 -13.28
CA ILE A 89 6.45 -5.70 -11.93
C ILE A 89 5.12 -5.96 -11.22
N TYR A 90 4.92 -7.17 -10.75
CA TYR A 90 3.83 -7.49 -9.84
C TYR A 90 4.20 -7.02 -8.43
N VAL A 91 3.24 -6.44 -7.74
CA VAL A 91 3.39 -5.94 -6.37
C VAL A 91 2.30 -6.58 -5.53
N ASN A 92 2.71 -7.23 -4.45
CA ASN A 92 1.81 -7.61 -3.36
C ASN A 92 2.20 -6.88 -2.09
N TYR A 93 1.22 -6.36 -1.36
CA TYR A 93 1.47 -5.93 0.00
C TYR A 93 0.37 -6.41 0.94
N THR A 94 0.81 -6.85 2.12
CA THR A 94 -0.08 -7.17 3.24
C THR A 94 0.16 -6.18 4.35
N GLY A 95 -0.83 -5.98 5.22
CA GLY A 95 -0.68 -5.00 6.29
C GLY A 95 -1.81 -4.97 7.28
N VAL A 96 -1.64 -4.12 8.29
CA VAL A 96 -2.64 -3.87 9.32
C VAL A 96 -2.84 -2.38 9.47
N VAL A 97 -4.10 -1.96 9.42
CA VAL A 97 -4.52 -0.60 9.78
C VAL A 97 -5.23 -0.66 11.13
N SER A 98 -4.80 0.13 12.09
CA SER A 98 -5.57 0.41 13.31
C SER A 98 -6.58 1.51 13.00
N VAL A 99 -7.86 1.28 13.28
CA VAL A 99 -8.94 2.21 12.98
C VAL A 99 -9.15 3.14 14.16
N GLY A 100 -8.58 4.34 14.09
CA GLY A 100 -8.82 5.42 15.05
C GLY A 100 -9.89 6.39 14.57
N GLU A 101 -9.99 7.52 15.26
CA GLU A 101 -10.93 8.60 14.90
C GLU A 101 -10.64 9.17 13.51
N ALA A 102 -9.36 9.39 13.17
CA ALA A 102 -8.97 9.94 11.87
C ALA A 102 -9.31 8.99 10.73
N GLU A 103 -9.01 7.70 10.87
CA GLU A 103 -9.36 6.66 9.90
C GLU A 103 -10.89 6.51 9.77
N THR A 104 -11.62 6.52 10.90
CA THR A 104 -13.09 6.49 10.88
C THR A 104 -13.66 7.68 10.11
N ASN A 105 -13.18 8.89 10.39
CA ASN A 105 -13.70 10.10 9.77
C ASN A 105 -13.43 10.15 8.26
N ILE A 106 -12.24 9.72 7.82
CA ILE A 106 -11.92 9.72 6.39
C ILE A 106 -12.65 8.59 5.64
N LEU A 107 -12.73 7.37 6.21
CA LEU A 107 -13.39 6.22 5.58
C LEU A 107 -14.92 6.40 5.51
N THR A 108 -15.51 7.16 6.44
CA THR A 108 -16.95 7.48 6.42
C THR A 108 -17.27 8.77 5.65
N GLY A 109 -16.27 9.41 5.04
CA GLY A 109 -16.45 10.63 4.24
C GLY A 109 -16.73 11.90 5.05
N LYS A 110 -16.56 11.88 6.38
CA LYS A 110 -16.62 13.09 7.22
C LYS A 110 -15.44 14.03 6.95
N THR A 111 -14.27 13.47 6.65
CA THR A 111 -13.10 14.22 6.20
C THR A 111 -13.00 14.14 4.68
N THR A 112 -13.24 15.26 3.99
CA THR A 112 -13.19 15.33 2.51
C THR A 112 -11.90 15.94 1.97
N GLU A 113 -11.07 16.52 2.85
CA GLU A 113 -9.78 17.11 2.51
C GLU A 113 -8.75 16.87 3.63
N GLY A 114 -7.52 16.57 3.24
CA GLY A 114 -6.40 16.33 4.16
C GLY A 114 -5.96 14.87 4.19
N ALA A 115 -5.18 14.50 5.21
CA ALA A 115 -4.63 13.15 5.33
C ALA A 115 -4.63 12.69 6.79
N THR A 116 -4.78 11.38 7.01
CA THR A 116 -4.54 10.81 8.34
C THR A 116 -3.06 10.90 8.69
N PRO A 117 -2.70 10.97 9.99
CA PRO A 117 -1.30 10.88 10.39
C PRO A 117 -0.73 9.50 10.05
N PHE A 118 0.59 9.44 9.84
CA PHE A 118 1.29 8.16 9.85
C PHE A 118 1.30 7.57 11.27
N GLY A 119 1.32 6.25 11.37
CA GLY A 119 1.46 5.52 12.65
C GLY A 119 0.38 4.47 12.90
N ASN A 120 -0.69 4.48 12.11
CA ASN A 120 -1.78 3.52 12.24
C ASN A 120 -1.80 2.45 11.14
N SER A 121 -1.03 2.60 10.07
CA SER A 121 -0.98 1.61 8.98
C SER A 121 0.47 1.18 8.75
N PHE A 122 0.72 -0.12 8.79
CA PHE A 122 2.01 -0.73 8.50
C PHE A 122 1.86 -1.90 7.53
N THR A 123 2.79 -2.00 6.57
CA THR A 123 2.73 -2.99 5.48
C THR A 123 4.05 -3.73 5.30
N HIS A 124 3.97 -4.95 4.75
CA HIS A 124 5.06 -5.69 4.14
C HIS A 124 4.82 -5.73 2.64
N VAL A 125 5.81 -5.31 1.84
CA VAL A 125 5.69 -5.18 0.38
C VAL A 125 6.65 -6.14 -0.29
N THR A 126 6.15 -6.86 -1.30
CA THR A 126 6.92 -7.79 -2.12
C THR A 126 6.77 -7.43 -3.60
N PHE A 127 7.78 -7.79 -4.38
CA PHE A 127 7.85 -7.54 -5.81
C PHE A 127 8.13 -8.85 -6.53
N GLU A 128 7.65 -8.99 -7.76
CA GLU A 128 8.00 -10.10 -8.67
C GLU A 128 8.12 -9.56 -10.11
N THR A 129 9.20 -9.91 -10.81
CA THR A 129 9.45 -9.45 -12.18
C THR A 129 10.45 -10.31 -12.94
N GLY A 130 10.16 -10.58 -14.21
CA GLY A 130 11.12 -11.20 -15.12
C GLY A 130 12.24 -10.26 -15.61
N HIS A 131 12.17 -8.96 -15.31
CA HIS A 131 13.07 -7.96 -15.88
C HIS A 131 14.38 -7.82 -15.11
N GLU A 132 15.52 -8.08 -15.77
CA GLU A 132 16.84 -8.21 -15.15
C GLU A 132 17.23 -7.03 -14.23
N ARG A 133 16.97 -5.78 -14.66
CA ARG A 133 17.27 -4.58 -13.88
C ARG A 133 16.62 -4.56 -12.49
N TYR A 134 15.46 -5.17 -12.35
CA TYR A 134 14.61 -5.07 -11.16
C TYR A 134 14.54 -6.37 -10.35
N LYS A 135 15.16 -7.46 -10.82
CA LYS A 135 15.14 -8.78 -10.14
C LYS A 135 15.62 -8.73 -8.69
N ASP A 136 16.55 -7.83 -8.38
CA ASP A 136 17.07 -7.73 -7.01
C ASP A 136 16.03 -7.22 -6.00
N LEU A 137 14.92 -6.63 -6.46
CA LEU A 137 13.79 -6.28 -5.59
C LEU A 137 13.14 -7.52 -4.94
N GLU A 138 13.19 -8.68 -5.60
CA GLU A 138 12.61 -9.93 -5.05
C GLU A 138 13.42 -10.48 -3.87
N ASN A 139 14.70 -10.12 -3.76
CA ASN A 139 15.62 -10.64 -2.75
C ASN A 139 15.74 -9.72 -1.52
N ARG A 140 14.85 -8.73 -1.39
CA ARG A 140 14.90 -7.70 -0.35
C ARG A 140 13.59 -7.67 0.44
N VAL A 141 13.68 -7.25 1.70
CA VAL A 141 12.51 -7.09 2.57
C VAL A 141 12.13 -5.62 2.64
N PHE A 142 10.87 -5.31 2.39
CA PHE A 142 10.35 -3.95 2.42
C PHE A 142 9.21 -3.81 3.40
N VAL A 143 9.26 -2.77 4.21
CA VAL A 143 8.18 -2.40 5.14
C VAL A 143 7.73 -0.98 4.89
N GLY A 144 6.43 -0.75 4.99
CA GLY A 144 5.81 0.53 4.74
C GLY A 144 5.06 1.06 5.95
N LYS A 145 4.92 2.39 6.00
CA LYS A 145 3.88 3.06 6.79
C LYS A 145 2.93 3.80 5.86
N GLY A 146 1.63 3.62 6.08
CA GLY A 146 0.57 4.16 5.24
C GLY A 146 -0.21 5.28 5.90
N ARG A 147 -0.95 6.02 5.08
CA ARG A 147 -2.03 6.94 5.49
C ARG A 147 -3.06 7.07 4.38
N PHE A 148 -4.28 7.46 4.76
CA PHE A 148 -5.31 7.86 3.81
C PHE A 148 -5.16 9.34 3.47
N VAL A 149 -5.53 9.71 2.25
CA VAL A 149 -5.50 11.09 1.74
C VAL A 149 -6.81 11.35 1.00
N ALA A 150 -7.54 12.37 1.46
CA ALA A 150 -8.74 12.88 0.84
C ALA A 150 -8.43 14.23 0.19
N GLU A 151 -8.91 14.40 -1.03
CA GLU A 151 -8.83 15.66 -1.78
C GLU A 151 -10.19 15.93 -2.39
N ASN A 152 -10.70 17.16 -2.26
CA ASN A 152 -12.04 17.51 -2.73
C ASN A 152 -12.19 17.20 -4.23
N GLY A 153 -13.26 16.46 -4.56
CA GLY A 153 -13.58 16.08 -5.94
C GLY A 153 -12.69 14.99 -6.55
N LYS A 154 -11.82 14.35 -5.75
CA LYS A 154 -11.01 13.22 -6.18
C LYS A 154 -11.37 11.94 -5.43
N PRO A 155 -11.09 10.76 -5.98
CA PRO A 155 -11.21 9.51 -5.24
C PRO A 155 -10.35 9.54 -3.97
N LEU A 156 -10.80 8.81 -2.94
CA LEU A 156 -9.96 8.56 -1.77
C LEU A 156 -8.67 7.89 -2.22
N SER A 157 -7.54 8.28 -1.64
CA SER A 157 -6.25 7.71 -1.99
C SER A 157 -5.47 7.27 -0.75
N VAL A 158 -4.44 6.47 -0.97
CA VAL A 158 -3.49 6.07 0.06
C VAL A 158 -2.08 6.48 -0.36
N GLU A 159 -1.29 6.91 0.62
CA GLU A 159 0.14 7.16 0.47
C GLU A 159 0.92 6.23 1.40
N TYR A 160 1.91 5.53 0.85
CA TYR A 160 2.86 4.74 1.63
C TYR A 160 4.28 5.29 1.50
N ARG A 161 4.99 5.31 2.63
CA ARG A 161 6.45 5.48 2.67
C ARG A 161 7.05 4.14 2.98
N VAL A 162 7.74 3.57 2.00
CA VAL A 162 8.32 2.22 2.06
C VAL A 162 9.82 2.33 2.21
N GLY A 163 10.37 1.54 3.13
CA GLY A 163 11.80 1.38 3.31
C GLY A 163 12.24 -0.05 3.15
N GLN A 164 13.48 -0.24 2.71
CA GLN A 164 14.14 -1.54 2.69
C GLN A 164 14.73 -1.81 4.07
N VAL A 165 14.51 -3.02 4.59
CA VAL A 165 15.18 -3.53 5.78
C VAL A 165 16.62 -3.87 5.41
N VAL A 166 17.58 -3.34 6.17
CA VAL A 166 19.02 -3.49 5.93
C VAL A 166 19.77 -3.84 7.22
N HIS A 167 20.95 -4.43 7.05
CA HIS A 167 21.91 -4.55 8.14
C HIS A 167 22.42 -3.15 8.52
N ALA A 168 22.57 -2.90 9.82
CA ALA A 168 23.06 -1.63 10.36
C ALA A 168 24.58 -1.46 10.16
#